data_AF-A0A151ID38-F1
#
_entry.id   AF-A0A151ID38-F1
#
_cell.length_a   1.000
_cell.length_b   1.000
_cell.length_c   1.000
_cell.angle_alpha   90.00
_cell.angle_beta   90.00
_cell.angle_gamma   90.00
#
_symmetry.space_group_name_H-M   'P 1'
#
loop_
_entity.id
_entity.type
_entity.pdbx_description
1 polymer ?
#
loop_
_entity_poly.entity_id
_entity_poly.type
_entity_poly.pdbx_seq_one_letter_code
_entity_poly.pdbx_strand_id
1 'polypeptide(L)'
;MGRVSLSPDATRRFDVREEQKKIENKLNRVIKVNLTLVESPGLIQRKSPFFPSLDEQGLEDPNAPSQLDGVGVGVGVGVGVGVGGGITASQAAPLSSPSRSSPHSQGSETGERFSRKVFVGGLPPDIDEDEITASFRRFGPLVVDWPHKAESKSYFPPKGYAFLLFQDEGSVQQLIDACIQDEDKLYLCVSSPTIKDKPVQIRPWRLSDADFVLDASMPLDPRKTVFVGGVPRPLKAVELAMIMDRLYGGVCYAGIDTDPELKYPKGAGRVAFSNQQSYIAAISARFVQLQHGDIDKRVEVKPYVLDDQMCDECQGQRCGGKFAPFFCANVTCLQYYCEHCWATIHSRPGREFHKPLVKEGADRPRAVPFRWC
;
A
#
# COMPACT_ATOMS: atom_id res chain seq x y z
N MET A 1 41.72 -9.01 -56.28
CA MET A 1 40.43 -8.40 -55.85
C MET A 1 39.35 -9.45 -56.01
N GLY A 2 38.57 -9.70 -54.95
CA GLY A 2 37.46 -10.68 -54.97
C GLY A 2 37.24 -11.29 -53.59
N ARG A 3 36.68 -10.52 -52.66
CA ARG A 3 36.34 -10.95 -51.29
C ARG A 3 35.22 -11.99 -51.32
N VAL A 4 35.38 -13.09 -50.59
CA VAL A 4 34.30 -14.02 -50.25
C VAL A 4 33.51 -13.43 -49.08
N SER A 5 32.24 -13.14 -49.31
CA SER A 5 31.29 -12.63 -48.32
C SER A 5 30.70 -13.77 -47.49
N LEU A 6 30.93 -13.73 -46.18
CA LEU A 6 30.21 -14.50 -45.16
C LEU A 6 28.80 -13.91 -44.99
N SER A 7 27.77 -14.76 -45.02
CA SER A 7 26.43 -14.41 -44.54
C SER A 7 26.24 -14.95 -43.12
N PRO A 8 25.75 -14.14 -42.16
CA PRO A 8 25.12 -14.66 -40.96
C PRO A 8 23.72 -14.06 -40.81
N ASP A 9 22.65 -14.86 -40.97
CA ASP A 9 21.43 -14.61 -40.20
C ASP A 9 20.49 -15.82 -40.26
N ALA A 10 20.54 -16.63 -39.20
CA ALA A 10 19.48 -17.56 -38.84
C ALA A 10 19.11 -17.24 -37.39
N THR A 11 18.36 -16.16 -37.21
CA THR A 11 17.79 -15.78 -35.92
C THR A 11 16.84 -16.90 -35.47
N ARG A 12 17.26 -17.70 -34.47
CA ARG A 12 16.36 -18.59 -33.72
C ARG A 12 15.32 -17.72 -33.02
N ARG A 13 14.13 -17.58 -33.62
CA ARG A 13 12.93 -17.23 -32.87
C ARG A 13 12.69 -18.36 -31.87
N PHE A 14 13.07 -18.12 -30.61
CA PHE A 14 12.63 -18.94 -29.48
C PHE A 14 11.11 -18.89 -29.45
N ASP A 15 10.47 -20.01 -29.80
CA ASP A 15 9.01 -20.13 -29.79
C ASP A 15 8.54 -20.28 -28.33
N VAL A 16 8.34 -19.15 -27.66
CA VAL A 16 7.89 -19.05 -26.26
C VAL A 16 6.62 -19.88 -26.02
N ARG A 17 5.79 -20.09 -27.05
CA ARG A 17 4.54 -20.84 -26.95
C ARG A 17 4.75 -22.35 -26.81
N GLU A 18 5.83 -22.89 -27.39
CA GLU A 18 6.12 -24.34 -27.29
C GLU A 18 6.71 -24.70 -25.92
N GLU A 19 7.58 -23.83 -25.39
CA GLU A 19 8.08 -23.92 -24.02
C GLU A 19 6.96 -23.75 -22.99
N GLN A 20 6.05 -22.79 -23.18
CA GLN A 20 4.86 -22.62 -22.32
C GLN A 20 4.00 -23.89 -22.27
N LYS A 21 3.71 -24.53 -23.42
CA LYS A 21 2.97 -25.80 -23.44
C LYS A 21 3.69 -26.94 -22.74
N LYS A 22 5.04 -26.98 -22.75
CA LYS A 22 5.81 -27.98 -22.02
C LYS A 22 5.77 -27.74 -20.52
N ILE A 23 5.83 -26.48 -20.08
CA ILE A 23 5.74 -26.10 -18.68
C ILE A 23 4.32 -26.33 -18.15
N GLU A 24 3.29 -25.93 -18.90
CA GLU A 24 1.87 -26.15 -18.56
C GLU A 24 1.57 -27.66 -18.41
N ASN A 25 2.05 -28.49 -19.34
CA ASN A 25 1.90 -29.96 -19.23
C ASN A 25 2.69 -30.55 -18.06
N LYS A 26 3.90 -30.05 -17.77
CA LYS A 26 4.68 -30.47 -16.59
C LYS A 26 4.00 -30.05 -15.29
N LEU A 27 3.47 -28.83 -15.21
CA LEU A 27 2.81 -28.31 -14.02
C LEU A 27 1.47 -29.00 -13.79
N ASN A 28 0.65 -29.19 -14.83
CA ASN A 28 -0.56 -30.01 -14.75
C ASN A 28 -0.25 -31.43 -14.30
N ARG A 29 0.93 -31.96 -14.62
CA ARG A 29 1.39 -33.27 -14.15
C ARG A 29 1.84 -33.22 -12.69
N VAL A 30 2.57 -32.19 -12.26
CA VAL A 30 2.99 -32.02 -10.85
C VAL A 30 1.78 -31.76 -9.94
N ILE A 31 0.84 -30.92 -10.37
CA ILE A 31 -0.42 -30.62 -9.66
C ILE A 31 -1.31 -31.88 -9.61
N LYS A 32 -1.52 -32.61 -10.73
CA LYS A 32 -2.27 -33.89 -10.70
C LYS A 32 -1.62 -34.96 -9.83
N VAL A 33 -0.29 -35.06 -9.81
CA VAL A 33 0.41 -36.04 -8.97
C VAL A 33 0.21 -35.72 -7.49
N ASN A 34 0.18 -34.45 -7.10
CA ASN A 34 -0.14 -34.06 -5.72
C ASN A 34 -1.61 -34.29 -5.35
N LEU A 35 -2.58 -34.11 -6.26
CA LEU A 35 -4.00 -34.42 -5.99
C LEU A 35 -4.30 -35.92 -5.90
N THR A 36 -3.64 -36.75 -6.70
CA THR A 36 -3.88 -38.21 -6.70
C THR A 36 -3.31 -38.93 -5.48
N LEU A 37 -2.34 -38.33 -4.78
CA LEU A 37 -1.80 -38.85 -3.51
C LEU A 37 -2.73 -38.62 -2.31
N VAL A 38 -3.85 -37.89 -2.47
CA VAL A 38 -4.79 -37.56 -1.38
C VAL A 38 -6.05 -38.44 -1.38
N GLU A 39 -6.25 -39.28 -2.40
CA GLU A 39 -7.44 -40.15 -2.54
C GLU A 39 -7.06 -41.64 -2.44
N SER A 40 -6.84 -42.14 -1.22
CA SER A 40 -6.87 -43.59 -0.93
C SER A 40 -7.24 -43.83 0.54
N PRO A 41 -8.35 -44.53 0.86
CA PRO A 41 -8.77 -44.76 2.23
C PRO A 41 -8.17 -46.06 2.78
N GLY A 42 -7.30 -45.98 3.79
CA GLY A 42 -6.72 -47.17 4.44
C GLY A 42 -5.76 -46.88 5.59
N LEU A 43 -6.32 -46.94 6.81
CA LEU A 43 -5.74 -47.09 8.16
C LEU A 43 -4.21 -47.37 8.32
N ILE A 44 -3.52 -46.54 9.13
CA ILE A 44 -2.61 -46.86 10.27
C ILE A 44 -1.51 -45.77 10.45
N GLN A 45 -1.45 -45.22 11.67
CA GLN A 45 -0.39 -44.39 12.29
C GLN A 45 0.08 -43.11 11.57
N ARG A 46 -0.50 -41.97 11.96
CA ARG A 46 -0.06 -40.63 11.57
C ARG A 46 1.30 -40.28 12.21
N LYS A 47 2.39 -40.58 11.50
CA LYS A 47 3.55 -39.68 11.39
C LYS A 47 3.57 -39.16 9.96
N SER A 48 3.03 -37.96 9.76
CA SER A 48 2.98 -37.26 8.48
C SER A 48 4.36 -36.71 8.09
N PRO A 49 4.86 -36.98 6.88
CA PRO A 49 6.00 -36.24 6.34
C PRO A 49 5.50 -34.92 5.74
N PHE A 50 5.73 -33.84 6.47
CA PHE A 50 6.09 -32.51 5.97
C PHE A 50 5.23 -31.86 4.85
N PHE A 51 4.09 -31.29 5.24
CA PHE A 51 3.68 -29.95 4.81
C PHE A 51 3.21 -29.20 6.06
N PRO A 52 4.02 -28.34 6.67
CA PRO A 52 3.44 -27.20 7.35
C PRO A 52 2.96 -26.25 6.27
N SER A 53 1.66 -25.98 6.24
CA SER A 53 1.15 -24.71 5.74
C SER A 53 2.01 -23.65 6.41
N LEU A 54 2.90 -23.00 5.65
CA LEU A 54 3.77 -21.96 6.21
C LEU A 54 2.84 -20.94 6.84
N ASP A 55 2.95 -20.85 8.15
CA ASP A 55 2.09 -20.10 9.03
C ASP A 55 1.91 -18.67 8.50
N GLU A 56 0.68 -18.31 8.11
CA GLU A 56 0.24 -16.92 7.95
C GLU A 56 0.07 -16.26 9.33
N GLN A 57 1.08 -16.41 10.19
CA GLN A 57 1.23 -15.52 11.33
C GLN A 57 1.60 -14.16 10.77
N GLY A 58 0.69 -13.20 10.96
CA GLY A 58 0.81 -11.83 10.49
C GLY A 58 2.23 -11.33 10.63
N LEU A 59 2.89 -11.13 9.48
CA LEU A 59 4.23 -10.55 9.44
C LEU A 59 4.13 -9.09 9.91
N GLU A 60 4.45 -8.89 11.18
CA GLU A 60 4.88 -7.60 11.71
C GLU A 60 6.33 -7.38 11.26
N ASP A 61 6.52 -6.43 10.35
CA ASP A 61 7.83 -5.90 9.96
C ASP A 61 8.26 -4.91 11.06
N PRO A 62 9.46 -5.05 11.67
CA PRO A 62 9.96 -4.10 12.67
C PRO A 62 10.36 -2.73 12.09
N ASN A 63 10.13 -2.48 10.79
CA ASN A 63 10.42 -1.21 10.12
C ASN A 63 9.20 -0.29 9.97
N ALA A 64 8.12 -0.54 10.72
CA ALA A 64 7.20 0.52 11.10
C ALA A 64 7.94 1.42 12.10
N PRO A 65 7.90 2.76 11.98
CA PRO A 65 8.47 3.63 13.00
C PRO A 65 7.74 3.34 14.31
N SER A 66 8.39 2.60 15.21
CA SER A 66 8.03 2.51 16.61
C SER A 66 8.11 3.93 17.16
N GLN A 67 6.95 4.50 17.43
CA GLN A 67 6.78 5.83 17.99
C GLN A 67 7.61 5.92 19.27
N LEU A 68 8.62 6.79 19.24
CA LEU A 68 9.56 7.00 20.33
C LEU A 68 8.82 7.65 21.50
N ASP A 69 8.79 6.96 22.65
CA ASP A 69 8.66 7.61 23.95
C ASP A 69 9.87 8.52 24.15
N GLY A 70 9.64 9.80 24.43
CA GLY A 70 10.72 10.79 24.50
C GLY A 70 10.33 12.07 25.21
N VAL A 71 10.29 12.00 26.54
CA VAL A 71 10.35 13.13 27.46
C VAL A 71 11.70 13.85 27.26
N GLY A 72 11.72 15.18 27.12
CA GLY A 72 12.97 15.92 26.95
C GLY A 72 12.83 17.44 26.96
N VAL A 73 13.08 18.03 28.13
CA VAL A 73 13.09 19.46 28.42
C VAL A 73 14.32 20.13 27.78
N GLY A 74 14.15 21.28 27.14
CA GLY A 74 15.27 22.04 26.55
C GLY A 74 14.91 23.51 26.31
N VAL A 75 15.36 24.36 27.21
CA VAL A 75 15.19 25.81 27.22
C VAL A 75 16.13 26.45 26.19
N GLY A 76 15.63 27.37 25.36
CA GLY A 76 16.46 28.06 24.36
C GLY A 76 15.82 29.35 23.86
N VAL A 77 16.21 30.46 24.49
CA VAL A 77 15.79 31.83 24.21
C VAL A 77 16.47 32.31 22.92
N GLY A 78 15.73 32.92 21.99
CA GLY A 78 16.28 33.44 20.74
C GLY A 78 15.38 34.50 20.13
N VAL A 79 15.66 35.75 20.49
CA VAL A 79 14.97 36.97 20.05
C VAL A 79 15.45 37.34 18.63
N GLY A 80 14.53 37.64 17.72
CA GLY A 80 14.87 38.06 16.35
C GLY A 80 13.77 38.95 15.77
N VAL A 81 13.94 40.26 15.97
CA VAL A 81 13.06 41.34 15.53
C VAL A 81 13.33 41.64 14.06
N GLY A 82 12.28 41.75 13.24
CA GLY A 82 12.34 42.20 11.85
C GLY A 82 11.05 42.91 11.45
N VAL A 83 11.14 44.23 11.33
CA VAL A 83 10.05 45.20 11.13
C VAL A 83 9.89 45.54 9.65
N GLY A 84 8.65 45.69 9.19
CA GLY A 84 8.23 46.36 7.95
C GLY A 84 6.94 45.74 7.41
N GLY A 85 5.79 46.40 7.25
CA GLY A 85 5.45 47.82 7.21
C GLY A 85 4.65 48.09 5.93
N GLY A 86 3.33 48.35 6.06
CA GLY A 86 2.58 49.13 5.07
C GLY A 86 1.47 48.45 4.24
N ILE A 87 0.25 48.50 4.78
CA ILE A 87 -1.06 48.85 4.16
C ILE A 87 -1.35 48.63 2.66
N THR A 88 -2.46 47.95 2.33
CA THR A 88 -3.60 48.50 1.53
C THR A 88 -4.83 47.60 1.66
N ALA A 89 -6.01 48.21 1.53
CA ALA A 89 -7.31 47.67 1.85
C ALA A 89 -8.02 47.01 0.64
N SER A 90 -8.90 46.06 0.97
CA SER A 90 -10.19 45.68 0.38
C SER A 90 -10.51 46.04 -1.08
N GLN A 91 -10.85 45.02 -1.88
CA GLN A 91 -12.14 44.98 -2.60
C GLN A 91 -12.44 43.60 -3.23
N ALA A 92 -13.72 43.26 -3.17
CA ALA A 92 -14.34 42.03 -3.64
C ALA A 92 -14.60 42.04 -5.16
N ALA A 93 -14.82 40.85 -5.70
CA ALA A 93 -14.99 40.46 -7.11
C ALA A 93 -16.15 41.16 -7.88
N PRO A 94 -16.30 40.95 -9.22
CA PRO A 94 -16.84 39.68 -9.71
C PRO A 94 -16.05 39.07 -10.90
N LEU A 95 -15.99 37.73 -10.88
CA LEU A 95 -15.40 36.88 -11.92
C LEU A 95 -16.41 36.67 -13.06
N SER A 96 -16.00 37.04 -14.28
CA SER A 96 -16.67 36.68 -15.53
C SER A 96 -16.32 35.23 -15.91
N SER A 97 -17.34 34.40 -16.14
CA SER A 97 -17.21 32.99 -16.51
C SER A 97 -16.75 32.79 -17.96
N PRO A 98 -15.95 31.75 -18.24
CA PRO A 98 -16.08 31.01 -19.49
C PRO A 98 -16.36 29.53 -19.24
N SER A 99 -17.51 29.10 -19.79
CA SER A 99 -17.75 27.84 -20.49
C SER A 99 -17.02 26.57 -20.03
N ARG A 100 -17.85 25.66 -19.53
CA ARG A 100 -17.64 24.21 -19.37
C ARG A 100 -17.10 23.59 -20.67
N SER A 101 -15.82 23.22 -20.65
CA SER A 101 -15.22 22.33 -21.65
C SER A 101 -14.73 21.09 -20.91
N SER A 102 -15.52 20.02 -20.96
CA SER A 102 -15.10 18.68 -20.54
C SER A 102 -13.94 18.21 -21.41
N PRO A 103 -12.83 17.69 -20.87
CA PRO A 103 -11.92 16.90 -21.68
C PRO A 103 -12.51 15.49 -21.79
N HIS A 104 -13.31 15.28 -22.83
CA HIS A 104 -13.55 13.95 -23.36
C HIS A 104 -12.28 13.53 -24.13
N SER A 105 -11.68 12.43 -23.68
CA SER A 105 -10.99 11.43 -24.51
C SER A 105 -9.78 11.88 -25.33
N GLN A 106 -8.58 11.66 -24.79
CA GLN A 106 -7.41 11.32 -25.61
C GLN A 106 -6.66 10.13 -24.99
N GLY A 107 -6.59 9.03 -25.76
CA GLY A 107 -5.62 7.95 -25.57
C GLY A 107 -6.20 6.67 -24.98
N SER A 108 -6.63 5.73 -25.84
CA SER A 108 -6.87 4.35 -25.43
C SER A 108 -5.52 3.66 -25.18
N GLU A 109 -5.20 3.44 -23.92
CA GLU A 109 -4.37 2.32 -23.47
C GLU A 109 -5.21 1.62 -22.40
N THR A 110 -6.23 0.88 -22.85
CA THR A 110 -7.03 -0.01 -22.00
C THR A 110 -6.21 -1.24 -21.66
N GLY A 111 -5.11 -1.03 -20.94
CA GLY A 111 -4.28 -2.07 -20.35
C GLY A 111 -4.35 -1.97 -18.83
N GLU A 112 -4.44 -3.13 -18.16
CA GLU A 112 -4.30 -3.18 -16.71
C GLU A 112 -2.88 -2.72 -16.33
N ARG A 113 -2.78 -1.72 -15.44
CA ARG A 113 -1.47 -1.21 -14.98
C ARG A 113 -1.08 -1.85 -13.66
N PHE A 114 0.21 -2.15 -13.53
CA PHE A 114 0.77 -2.82 -12.36
C PHE A 114 1.91 -2.02 -11.73
N SER A 115 2.09 -2.19 -10.43
CA SER A 115 3.27 -1.71 -9.72
C SER A 115 4.52 -2.40 -10.27
N ARG A 116 5.62 -1.65 -10.35
CA ARG A 116 6.94 -2.17 -10.67
C ARG A 116 7.51 -3.11 -9.60
N LYS A 117 6.91 -3.12 -8.40
CA LYS A 117 7.25 -4.05 -7.32
C LYS A 117 6.32 -5.25 -7.36
N VAL A 118 6.88 -6.45 -7.46
CA VAL A 118 6.17 -7.72 -7.56
C VAL A 118 6.62 -8.63 -6.43
N PHE A 119 5.68 -9.29 -5.76
CA PHE A 119 6.02 -10.31 -4.77
C PHE A 119 6.23 -11.66 -5.45
N VAL A 120 7.24 -12.41 -4.99
CA VAL A 120 7.53 -13.78 -5.42
C VAL A 120 7.64 -14.68 -4.20
N GLY A 121 6.80 -15.70 -4.11
CA GLY A 121 6.74 -16.63 -2.97
C GLY A 121 6.97 -18.09 -3.36
N GLY A 122 7.42 -18.89 -2.40
CA GLY A 122 7.69 -20.32 -2.62
C GLY A 122 9.04 -20.61 -3.27
N LEU A 123 9.97 -19.64 -3.26
CA LEU A 123 11.32 -19.79 -3.79
C LEU A 123 12.01 -21.06 -3.25
N PRO A 124 12.87 -21.74 -4.03
CA PRO A 124 13.74 -22.78 -3.49
C PRO A 124 14.56 -22.25 -2.30
N PRO A 125 14.78 -23.05 -1.24
CA PRO A 125 15.52 -22.60 -0.06
C PRO A 125 16.99 -22.29 -0.35
N ASP A 126 17.53 -22.81 -1.44
CA ASP A 126 18.92 -22.69 -1.88
C ASP A 126 19.08 -21.78 -3.12
N ILE A 127 18.04 -21.01 -3.50
CA ILE A 127 18.16 -20.05 -4.61
C ILE A 127 18.73 -18.71 -4.11
N ASP A 128 19.73 -18.19 -4.80
CA ASP A 128 20.34 -16.90 -4.50
C ASP A 128 19.80 -15.75 -5.38
N GLU A 129 20.29 -14.53 -5.11
CA GLU A 129 19.92 -13.34 -5.89
C GLU A 129 20.26 -13.44 -7.37
N ASP A 130 21.41 -14.01 -7.72
CA ASP A 130 21.88 -14.08 -9.10
C ASP A 130 21.00 -15.03 -9.91
N GLU A 131 20.56 -16.12 -9.32
CA GLU A 131 19.68 -17.12 -9.92
C GLU A 131 18.23 -16.63 -10.05
N ILE A 132 17.75 -15.90 -9.05
CA ILE A 132 16.48 -15.16 -9.14
C ILE A 132 16.58 -14.15 -10.29
N THR A 133 17.62 -13.32 -10.29
CA THR A 133 17.83 -12.29 -11.31
C THR A 133 17.93 -12.92 -12.70
N ALA A 134 18.68 -14.01 -12.86
CA ALA A 134 18.80 -14.74 -14.12
C ALA A 134 17.45 -15.28 -14.62
N SER A 135 16.59 -15.72 -13.71
CA SER A 135 15.25 -16.24 -14.03
C SER A 135 14.30 -15.14 -14.52
N PHE A 136 14.36 -13.95 -13.94
CA PHE A 136 13.41 -12.87 -14.21
C PHE A 136 13.92 -11.78 -15.18
N ARG A 137 15.24 -11.66 -15.40
CA ARG A 137 15.83 -10.62 -16.28
C ARG A 137 15.34 -10.69 -17.73
N ARG A 138 14.80 -11.84 -18.16
CA ARG A 138 14.20 -12.04 -19.49
C ARG A 138 13.00 -11.13 -19.75
N PHE A 139 12.35 -10.63 -18.71
CA PHE A 139 11.21 -9.71 -18.81
C PHE A 139 11.63 -8.24 -18.78
N GLY A 140 12.84 -7.96 -18.30
CA GLY A 140 13.41 -6.62 -18.23
C GLY A 140 14.40 -6.47 -17.07
N PRO A 141 15.11 -5.32 -16.99
CA PRO A 141 16.00 -5.03 -15.88
C PRO A 141 15.24 -4.97 -14.54
N LEU A 142 15.79 -5.62 -13.52
CA LEU A 142 15.21 -5.64 -12.18
C LEU A 142 16.28 -5.61 -11.08
N VAL A 143 15.84 -5.28 -9.88
CA VAL A 143 16.57 -5.47 -8.61
C VAL A 143 15.79 -6.46 -7.75
N VAL A 144 16.49 -7.40 -7.12
CA VAL A 144 15.89 -8.34 -6.16
C VAL A 144 16.11 -7.83 -4.76
N ASP A 145 15.02 -7.75 -3.99
CA ASP A 145 15.03 -7.28 -2.61
C ASP A 145 14.26 -8.23 -1.71
N TRP A 146 14.68 -8.34 -0.44
CA TRP A 146 13.93 -9.05 0.59
C TRP A 146 14.23 -8.40 1.96
N PRO A 147 13.33 -8.54 2.94
CA PRO A 147 13.52 -7.90 4.23
C PRO A 147 14.87 -8.26 4.88
N HIS A 148 15.52 -7.26 5.48
CA HIS A 148 16.82 -7.37 6.15
C HIS A 148 18.01 -7.82 5.28
N LYS A 149 17.91 -7.79 3.94
CA LYS A 149 19.01 -8.17 3.04
C LYS A 149 20.32 -7.42 3.34
N ALA A 150 20.25 -6.08 3.47
CA ALA A 150 21.42 -5.23 3.71
C ALA A 150 22.06 -5.42 5.10
N GLU A 151 21.26 -5.79 6.10
CA GLU A 151 21.67 -5.90 7.50
C GLU A 151 22.18 -7.29 7.85
N SER A 152 21.49 -8.33 7.35
CA SER A 152 21.76 -9.72 7.71
C SER A 152 22.94 -10.34 6.96
N LYS A 153 23.43 -9.70 5.88
CA LYS A 153 24.32 -10.31 4.86
C LYS A 153 23.83 -11.69 4.39
N SER A 154 22.54 -12.00 4.57
CA SER A 154 21.98 -13.29 4.16
C SER A 154 21.97 -13.34 2.63
N TYR A 155 22.63 -14.36 2.08
CA TYR A 155 22.68 -14.60 0.65
C TYR A 155 21.35 -15.16 0.10
N PHE A 156 20.55 -15.77 0.97
CA PHE A 156 19.31 -16.46 0.62
C PHE A 156 18.07 -15.71 1.17
N PRO A 157 16.95 -15.69 0.43
CA PRO A 157 15.72 -15.06 0.91
C PRO A 157 15.12 -15.83 2.10
N PRO A 158 14.97 -15.20 3.28
CA PRO A 158 14.42 -15.86 4.45
C PRO A 158 12.94 -16.24 4.19
N LYS A 159 12.54 -17.44 4.61
CA LYS A 159 11.18 -17.99 4.42
C LYS A 159 10.74 -18.19 2.95
N GLY A 160 11.68 -18.15 2.00
CA GLY A 160 11.42 -18.51 0.60
C GLY A 160 10.55 -17.51 -0.16
N TYR A 161 10.70 -16.21 0.10
CA TYR A 161 10.06 -15.15 -0.69
C TYR A 161 10.98 -13.95 -0.93
N ALA A 162 10.73 -13.22 -2.00
CA ALA A 162 11.45 -12.00 -2.35
C ALA A 162 10.52 -11.00 -3.07
N PHE A 163 11.02 -9.80 -3.32
CA PHE A 163 10.40 -8.78 -4.14
C PHE A 163 11.27 -8.50 -5.38
N LEU A 164 10.63 -8.46 -6.54
CA LEU A 164 11.24 -8.00 -7.78
C LEU A 164 10.87 -6.53 -7.99
N LEU A 165 11.87 -5.67 -8.17
CA LEU A 165 11.70 -4.25 -8.48
C LEU A 165 12.14 -4.04 -9.92
N PHE A 166 11.20 -4.05 -10.85
CA PHE A 166 11.48 -3.78 -12.26
C PHE A 166 11.73 -2.30 -12.50
N GLN A 167 12.54 -1.97 -13.51
CA GLN A 167 12.71 -0.58 -13.94
C GLN A 167 11.44 -0.03 -14.60
N ASP A 168 10.77 -0.86 -15.41
CA ASP A 168 9.62 -0.48 -16.24
C ASP A 168 8.37 -1.29 -15.90
N GLU A 169 7.19 -0.66 -15.98
CA GLU A 169 5.90 -1.34 -15.81
C GLU A 169 5.63 -2.38 -16.90
N GLY A 170 6.09 -2.14 -18.14
CA GLY A 170 5.94 -3.08 -19.25
C GLY A 170 6.64 -4.42 -19.00
N SER A 171 7.70 -4.44 -18.18
CA SER A 171 8.39 -5.66 -17.76
C SER A 171 7.51 -6.52 -16.85
N VAL A 172 6.70 -5.89 -16.00
CA VAL A 172 5.74 -6.60 -15.14
C VAL A 172 4.62 -7.20 -15.98
N GLN A 173 4.12 -6.49 -16.99
CA GLN A 173 3.14 -7.05 -17.91
C GLN A 173 3.69 -8.28 -18.65
N GLN A 174 4.91 -8.20 -19.18
CA GLN A 174 5.55 -9.36 -19.83
C GLN A 174 5.75 -10.56 -18.89
N LEU A 175 6.06 -10.30 -17.61
CA LEU A 175 6.12 -11.34 -16.59
C LEU A 175 4.74 -12.00 -16.40
N ILE A 176 3.69 -11.20 -16.25
CA ILE A 176 2.30 -11.70 -16.08
C ILE A 176 1.87 -12.53 -17.29
N ASP A 177 2.11 -12.04 -18.50
CA ASP A 177 1.76 -12.73 -19.76
C ASP A 177 2.51 -14.07 -19.92
N ALA A 178 3.66 -14.22 -19.25
CA ALA A 178 4.44 -15.44 -19.24
C ALA A 178 4.10 -16.41 -18.10
N CYS A 179 3.34 -15.96 -17.10
CA CYS A 179 2.92 -16.78 -15.97
C CYS A 179 1.84 -17.79 -16.37
N ILE A 180 1.79 -18.89 -15.63
CA ILE A 180 0.70 -19.86 -15.67
C ILE A 180 -0.33 -19.42 -14.64
N GLN A 181 -1.59 -19.30 -15.07
CA GLN A 181 -2.70 -18.94 -14.18
C GLN A 181 -3.39 -20.21 -13.66
N ASP A 182 -3.57 -20.30 -12.34
CA ASP A 182 -4.27 -21.38 -11.65
C ASP A 182 -5.05 -20.79 -10.47
N GLU A 183 -6.37 -20.99 -10.43
CA GLU A 183 -7.28 -20.45 -9.38
C GLU A 183 -7.01 -18.97 -9.01
N ASP A 184 -6.90 -18.09 -10.01
CA ASP A 184 -6.57 -16.66 -9.88
C ASP A 184 -5.18 -16.33 -9.31
N LYS A 185 -4.32 -17.33 -9.17
CA LYS A 185 -2.91 -17.17 -8.79
C LYS A 185 -2.05 -17.31 -10.04
N LEU A 186 -0.93 -16.57 -10.05
CA LEU A 186 0.05 -16.63 -11.13
C LEU A 186 1.27 -17.41 -10.65
N TYR A 187 1.80 -18.26 -11.52
CA TYR A 187 2.96 -19.08 -11.25
C TYR A 187 4.00 -18.97 -12.36
N LEU A 188 5.27 -18.97 -11.98
CA LEU A 188 6.40 -19.11 -12.90
C LEU A 188 7.34 -20.19 -12.36
N CYS A 189 7.89 -21.03 -13.24
CA CYS A 189 8.90 -21.99 -12.83
C CYS A 189 10.28 -21.31 -12.71
N VAL A 190 10.95 -21.53 -11.58
CA VAL A 190 12.36 -21.14 -11.35
C VAL A 190 13.17 -22.37 -10.96
N SER A 191 14.48 -22.31 -11.13
CA SER A 191 15.39 -23.39 -10.75
C SER A 191 16.51 -22.87 -9.86
N SER A 192 16.88 -23.65 -8.86
CA SER A 192 18.08 -23.48 -8.03
C SER A 192 19.12 -24.56 -8.39
N PRO A 193 20.30 -24.58 -7.74
CA PRO A 193 21.28 -25.64 -7.94
C PRO A 193 20.69 -27.05 -7.67
N THR A 194 19.89 -27.22 -6.62
CA THR A 194 19.36 -28.53 -6.22
C THR A 194 17.93 -28.81 -6.68
N ILE A 195 17.11 -27.78 -6.94
CA ILE A 195 15.70 -27.92 -7.33
C ILE A 195 15.47 -27.36 -8.73
N LYS A 196 14.95 -28.17 -9.65
CA LYS A 196 14.62 -27.75 -11.02
C LYS A 196 13.13 -27.54 -11.20
N ASP A 197 12.77 -26.56 -12.04
CA ASP A 197 11.39 -26.25 -12.45
C ASP A 197 10.40 -26.06 -11.28
N LYS A 198 10.85 -25.51 -10.15
CA LYS A 198 9.98 -25.27 -8.98
C LYS A 198 8.97 -24.16 -9.32
N PRO A 199 7.66 -24.42 -9.23
CA PRO A 199 6.67 -23.35 -9.41
C PRO A 199 6.72 -22.39 -8.23
N VAL A 200 6.93 -21.12 -8.52
CA VAL A 200 6.88 -20.03 -7.54
C VAL A 200 5.70 -19.14 -7.84
N GLN A 201 5.08 -18.64 -6.78
CA GLN A 201 3.90 -17.78 -6.87
C GLN A 201 4.33 -16.35 -7.19
N ILE A 202 3.77 -15.78 -8.25
CA ILE A 202 3.96 -14.39 -8.66
C ILE A 202 2.72 -13.60 -8.24
N ARG A 203 2.89 -12.52 -7.49
CA ARG A 203 1.79 -11.65 -7.05
C ARG A 203 2.09 -10.20 -7.41
N PRO A 204 1.66 -9.74 -8.60
CA PRO A 204 1.76 -8.34 -8.96
C PRO A 204 0.72 -7.51 -8.20
N TRP A 205 1.01 -6.23 -7.97
CA TRP A 205 0.02 -5.30 -7.42
C TRP A 205 -0.62 -4.51 -8.56
N ARG A 206 -1.94 -4.61 -8.70
CA ARG A 206 -2.71 -3.86 -9.69
C ARG A 206 -2.94 -2.45 -9.19
N LEU A 207 -2.62 -1.44 -9.99
CA LEU A 207 -2.74 -0.04 -9.57
C LEU A 207 -4.20 0.39 -9.33
N SER A 208 -5.16 -0.20 -10.06
CA SER A 208 -6.59 0.07 -9.84
C SER A 208 -7.14 -0.49 -8.53
N ASP A 209 -6.42 -1.40 -7.86
CA ASP A 209 -6.86 -1.97 -6.58
C ASP A 209 -6.50 -1.06 -5.38
N ALA A 210 -5.78 0.04 -5.63
CA ALA A 210 -5.35 1.00 -4.61
C ALA A 210 -6.45 1.96 -4.15
N ASP A 211 -7.47 2.22 -4.97
CA ASP A 211 -8.53 3.18 -4.65
C ASP A 211 -9.88 2.62 -5.09
N PHE A 212 -10.91 2.83 -4.28
CA PHE A 212 -12.26 2.38 -4.58
C PHE A 212 -13.29 3.39 -4.07
N VAL A 213 -14.18 3.81 -4.97
CA VAL A 213 -15.30 4.70 -4.67
C VAL A 213 -16.58 3.86 -4.69
N LEU A 214 -17.26 3.77 -3.55
CA LEU A 214 -18.53 3.04 -3.42
C LEU A 214 -19.70 3.86 -3.95
N ASP A 215 -19.71 5.17 -3.64
CA ASP A 215 -20.72 6.11 -4.09
C ASP A 215 -20.07 7.41 -4.61
N ALA A 216 -20.03 7.53 -5.94
CA ALA A 216 -19.43 8.68 -6.62
C ALA A 216 -20.33 9.94 -6.61
N SER A 217 -21.58 9.83 -6.16
CA SER A 217 -22.51 10.97 -6.08
C SER A 217 -22.27 11.85 -4.85
N MET A 218 -21.58 11.32 -3.84
CA MET A 218 -21.37 11.98 -2.56
C MET A 218 -20.00 12.66 -2.51
N PRO A 219 -19.92 13.95 -2.13
CA PRO A 219 -18.64 14.62 -1.97
C PRO A 219 -17.86 13.99 -0.81
N LEU A 220 -16.59 13.68 -1.07
CA LEU A 220 -15.69 13.14 -0.05
C LEU A 220 -15.27 14.23 0.92
N ASP A 221 -15.50 14.01 2.21
CA ASP A 221 -15.09 14.89 3.29
C ASP A 221 -13.85 14.33 4.00
N PRO A 222 -12.66 14.93 3.82
CA PRO A 222 -11.43 14.47 4.46
C PRO A 222 -11.52 14.47 6.00
N ARG A 223 -12.41 15.27 6.60
CA ARG A 223 -12.61 15.33 8.07
C ARG A 223 -13.41 14.14 8.61
N LYS A 224 -14.07 13.38 7.74
CA LYS A 224 -14.78 12.12 8.06
C LYS A 224 -14.00 10.89 7.59
N THR A 225 -12.69 11.04 7.41
CA THR A 225 -11.80 9.95 6.99
C THR A 225 -11.08 9.37 8.19
N VAL A 226 -11.00 8.05 8.25
CA VAL A 226 -10.21 7.31 9.22
C VAL A 226 -8.98 6.71 8.54
N PHE A 227 -7.87 6.70 9.27
CA PHE A 227 -6.68 5.91 8.95
C PHE A 227 -6.83 4.50 9.54
N VAL A 228 -6.50 3.50 8.75
CA VAL A 228 -6.51 2.08 9.14
C VAL A 228 -5.09 1.55 9.02
N GLY A 229 -4.43 1.32 10.15
CA GLY A 229 -3.06 0.82 10.25
C GLY A 229 -3.02 -0.69 10.43
N GLY A 230 -2.03 -1.34 9.80
CA GLY A 230 -1.81 -2.79 9.93
C GLY A 230 -2.61 -3.65 8.93
N VAL A 231 -3.23 -3.03 7.93
CA VAL A 231 -3.96 -3.68 6.85
C VAL A 231 -3.09 -4.76 6.16
N PRO A 232 -3.61 -5.97 5.89
CA PRO A 232 -2.88 -6.97 5.11
C PRO A 232 -2.48 -6.43 3.73
N ARG A 233 -1.22 -6.59 3.32
CA ARG A 233 -0.75 -6.10 2.00
C ARG A 233 -1.51 -6.66 0.78
N PRO A 234 -2.06 -7.88 0.82
CA PRO A 234 -2.93 -8.39 -0.23
C PRO A 234 -4.29 -7.70 -0.35
N LEU A 235 -4.77 -7.06 0.72
CA LEU A 235 -6.11 -6.50 0.80
C LEU A 235 -6.28 -5.34 -0.19
N LYS A 236 -7.33 -5.41 -1.00
CA LYS A 236 -7.70 -4.38 -1.98
C LYS A 236 -8.56 -3.30 -1.36
N ALA A 237 -8.57 -2.12 -1.97
CA ALA A 237 -9.41 -0.99 -1.53
C ALA A 237 -10.90 -1.36 -1.50
N VAL A 238 -11.38 -2.09 -2.52
CA VAL A 238 -12.78 -2.57 -2.57
C VAL A 238 -13.12 -3.46 -1.38
N GLU A 239 -12.23 -4.38 -1.00
CA GLU A 239 -12.47 -5.31 0.12
C GLU A 239 -12.49 -4.54 1.44
N LEU A 240 -11.55 -3.60 1.63
CA LEU A 240 -11.54 -2.72 2.80
C LEU A 240 -12.83 -1.90 2.91
N ALA A 241 -13.32 -1.34 1.79
CA ALA A 241 -14.57 -0.59 1.75
C ALA A 241 -15.75 -1.46 2.19
N MET A 242 -15.89 -2.66 1.61
CA MET A 242 -17.01 -3.57 1.89
C MET A 242 -17.01 -4.05 3.34
N ILE A 243 -15.83 -4.37 3.90
CA ILE A 243 -15.72 -4.79 5.30
C ILE A 243 -16.13 -3.64 6.23
N MET A 244 -15.62 -2.43 5.99
CA MET A 244 -15.92 -1.27 6.83
C MET A 244 -17.37 -0.80 6.70
N ASP A 245 -17.95 -0.92 5.51
CA ASP A 245 -19.36 -0.60 5.27
C ASP A 245 -20.28 -1.59 5.97
N ARG A 246 -19.95 -2.89 5.96
CA ARG A 246 -20.70 -3.90 6.73
C ARG A 246 -20.65 -3.63 8.24
N LEU A 247 -19.53 -3.11 8.75
CA LEU A 247 -19.34 -2.88 10.19
C LEU A 247 -19.98 -1.58 10.70
N TYR A 248 -19.85 -0.49 9.94
CA TYR A 248 -20.23 0.86 10.38
C TYR A 248 -21.25 1.56 9.48
N GLY A 249 -21.44 1.06 8.25
CA GLY A 249 -22.27 1.67 7.21
C GLY A 249 -21.71 2.98 6.67
N GLY A 250 -22.25 3.41 5.54
CA GLY A 250 -22.05 4.75 4.99
C GLY A 250 -20.63 5.02 4.52
N VAL A 251 -19.87 4.01 4.13
CA VAL A 251 -18.57 4.20 3.48
C VAL A 251 -18.80 4.77 2.08
N CYS A 252 -18.10 5.85 1.74
CA CYS A 252 -18.16 6.42 0.38
C CYS A 252 -16.90 6.08 -0.43
N TYR A 253 -15.77 5.90 0.25
CA TYR A 253 -14.48 5.67 -0.38
C TYR A 253 -13.54 4.90 0.54
N ALA A 254 -12.71 4.05 -0.05
CA ALA A 254 -11.54 3.48 0.61
C ALA A 254 -10.32 3.57 -0.31
N GLY A 255 -9.14 3.70 0.30
CA GLY A 255 -7.88 3.68 -0.40
C GLY A 255 -6.83 2.89 0.39
N ILE A 256 -5.95 2.19 -0.31
CA ILE A 256 -4.76 1.57 0.24
C ILE A 256 -3.61 2.57 0.15
N ASP A 257 -2.87 2.72 1.23
CA ASP A 257 -1.70 3.58 1.25
C ASP A 257 -0.54 2.86 0.56
N THR A 258 -0.11 3.42 -0.56
CA THR A 258 0.97 2.88 -1.38
C THR A 258 2.25 3.70 -1.27
N ASP A 259 3.39 3.08 -1.55
CA ASP A 259 4.65 3.79 -1.72
C ASP A 259 4.58 4.87 -2.83
N PRO A 260 5.11 6.10 -2.62
CA PRO A 260 5.06 7.14 -3.65
C PRO A 260 5.76 6.78 -4.96
N GLU A 261 6.86 6.02 -4.91
CA GLU A 261 7.70 5.71 -6.05
C GLU A 261 7.26 4.42 -6.75
N LEU A 262 7.01 3.36 -5.97
CA LEU A 262 6.68 2.04 -6.52
C LEU A 262 5.17 1.80 -6.61
N LYS A 263 4.34 2.64 -5.98
CA LYS A 263 2.88 2.46 -5.89
C LYS A 263 2.49 1.08 -5.35
N TYR A 264 3.28 0.55 -4.43
CA TYR A 264 3.07 -0.76 -3.80
C TYR A 264 2.51 -0.62 -2.38
N PRO A 265 1.59 -1.48 -1.91
CA PRO A 265 0.96 -1.38 -0.59
C PRO A 265 1.95 -1.37 0.57
N LYS A 266 1.73 -0.46 1.53
CA LYS A 266 2.52 -0.34 2.76
C LYS A 266 1.90 -1.01 3.98
N GLY A 267 0.72 -1.61 3.84
CA GLY A 267 0.00 -2.23 4.95
C GLY A 267 -0.78 -1.22 5.81
N ALA A 268 -1.25 -0.16 5.18
CA ALA A 268 -2.15 0.82 5.75
C ALA A 268 -3.17 1.24 4.69
N GLY A 269 -4.26 1.86 5.13
CA GLY A 269 -5.28 2.41 4.25
C GLY A 269 -6.07 3.53 4.91
N ARG A 270 -7.02 4.05 4.16
CA ARG A 270 -7.90 5.14 4.57
C ARG A 270 -9.33 4.83 4.14
N VAL A 271 -10.30 5.20 4.96
CA VAL A 271 -11.72 4.98 4.69
C VAL A 271 -12.48 6.25 5.02
N ALA A 272 -13.22 6.76 4.04
CA ALA A 272 -14.05 7.95 4.20
C ALA A 272 -15.51 7.54 4.37
N PHE A 273 -16.18 8.22 5.30
CA PHE A 273 -17.59 8.03 5.58
C PHE A 273 -18.41 9.22 5.09
N SER A 274 -19.60 8.92 4.56
CA SER A 274 -20.61 9.91 4.16
C SER A 274 -21.18 10.67 5.37
N ASN A 275 -21.30 9.98 6.50
CA ASN A 275 -21.99 10.50 7.68
C ASN A 275 -21.08 10.49 8.91
N GLN A 276 -21.35 11.41 9.84
CA GLN A 276 -20.56 11.61 11.04
C GLN A 276 -20.72 10.48 12.06
N GLN A 277 -21.88 9.81 12.07
CA GLN A 277 -22.17 8.73 13.02
C GLN A 277 -21.27 7.50 12.76
N SER A 278 -21.16 7.06 11.51
CA SER A 278 -20.28 5.96 11.10
C SER A 278 -18.80 6.29 11.34
N TYR A 279 -18.38 7.53 11.07
CA TYR A 279 -17.04 8.00 11.39
C TYR A 279 -16.73 7.89 12.90
N ILE A 280 -17.61 8.41 13.77
CA ILE A 280 -17.42 8.34 15.23
C ILE A 280 -17.43 6.89 15.72
N ALA A 281 -18.31 6.04 15.18
CA ALA A 281 -18.38 4.63 15.52
C ALA A 281 -17.05 3.90 15.19
N ALA A 282 -16.49 4.15 14.00
CA ALA A 282 -15.21 3.58 13.59
C ALA A 282 -14.04 4.02 14.48
N ILE A 283 -13.96 5.32 14.82
CA ILE A 283 -12.92 5.83 15.74
C ILE A 283 -13.08 5.25 17.15
N SER A 284 -14.31 5.15 17.63
CA SER A 284 -14.60 4.63 18.97
C SER A 284 -14.21 3.16 19.12
N ALA A 285 -14.32 2.37 18.04
CA ALA A 285 -13.92 0.98 18.04
C ALA A 285 -12.40 0.80 18.25
N ARG A 286 -11.58 1.72 17.71
CA ARG A 286 -10.10 1.76 17.77
C ARG A 286 -9.38 0.56 17.14
N PHE A 287 -9.93 -0.65 17.24
CA PHE A 287 -9.41 -1.86 16.65
C PHE A 287 -10.53 -2.64 15.96
N VAL A 288 -10.22 -3.19 14.79
CA VAL A 288 -11.14 -3.96 13.98
C VAL A 288 -10.45 -5.25 13.56
N GLN A 289 -11.19 -6.36 13.49
CA GLN A 289 -10.68 -7.59 12.88
C GLN A 289 -10.97 -7.53 11.38
N LEU A 290 -9.93 -7.61 10.56
CA LEU A 290 -10.05 -7.75 9.11
C LEU A 290 -9.73 -9.19 8.73
N GLN A 291 -10.69 -9.82 8.06
CA GLN A 291 -10.54 -11.15 7.49
C GLN A 291 -10.36 -11.03 5.97
N HIS A 292 -9.29 -11.59 5.43
CA HIS A 292 -9.01 -11.66 3.99
C HIS A 292 -8.39 -13.01 3.63
N GLY A 293 -9.17 -13.87 2.99
CA GLY A 293 -8.79 -15.27 2.78
C GLY A 293 -8.57 -15.96 4.14
N ASP A 294 -7.40 -16.55 4.31
CA ASP A 294 -6.98 -17.22 5.55
C ASP A 294 -6.31 -16.27 6.56
N ILE A 295 -6.14 -14.99 6.20
CA ILE A 295 -5.58 -13.96 7.08
C ILE A 295 -6.68 -13.38 7.96
N ASP A 296 -6.54 -13.55 9.27
CA ASP A 296 -7.27 -12.78 10.27
C ASP A 296 -6.29 -11.85 10.99
N LYS A 297 -6.50 -10.53 10.86
CA LYS A 297 -5.60 -9.53 11.44
C LYS A 297 -6.37 -8.41 12.12
N ARG A 298 -5.95 -8.12 13.35
CA ARG A 298 -6.42 -6.98 14.11
C ARG A 298 -5.73 -5.71 13.63
N VAL A 299 -6.49 -4.81 13.02
CA VAL A 299 -6.03 -3.51 12.54
C VAL A 299 -6.39 -2.40 13.52
N GLU A 300 -5.60 -1.33 13.52
CA GLU A 300 -5.85 -0.14 14.32
C GLU A 300 -6.54 0.95 13.48
N VAL A 301 -7.57 1.56 14.04
CA VAL A 301 -8.32 2.67 13.42
C VAL A 301 -8.03 3.95 14.20
N LYS A 302 -7.62 5.00 13.47
CA LYS A 302 -7.26 6.31 14.00
C LYS A 302 -7.90 7.42 13.17
N PRO A 303 -8.19 8.60 13.73
CA PRO A 303 -8.59 9.75 12.93
C PRO A 303 -7.54 10.10 11.88
N TYR A 304 -7.97 10.41 10.66
CA TYR A 304 -7.07 10.93 9.65
C TYR A 304 -6.82 12.42 9.91
N VAL A 305 -5.57 12.79 10.21
CA VAL A 305 -5.22 14.17 10.59
C VAL A 305 -4.70 14.93 9.37
N LEU A 306 -5.44 15.98 9.01
CA LEU A 306 -5.13 16.98 7.98
C LEU A 306 -4.20 18.10 8.52
N ASP A 307 -3.44 18.74 7.62
CA ASP A 307 -2.38 19.70 7.96
C ASP A 307 -2.80 21.18 7.90
N ASP A 308 -3.84 21.46 7.14
CA ASP A 308 -4.26 22.79 6.73
C ASP A 308 -5.60 23.19 7.37
N GLN A 309 -5.87 22.66 8.57
CA GLN A 309 -7.12 22.91 9.25
C GLN A 309 -7.02 24.12 10.17
N MET A 310 -8.04 24.97 10.09
CA MET A 310 -8.21 26.09 11.02
C MET A 310 -8.71 25.59 12.37
N CYS A 311 -8.44 26.37 13.42
CA CYS A 311 -9.01 26.09 14.74
C CYS A 311 -10.54 26.10 14.66
N ASP A 312 -11.20 25.03 15.08
CA ASP A 312 -12.67 24.91 15.00
C ASP A 312 -13.40 25.88 15.95
N GLU A 313 -12.70 26.38 16.97
CA GLU A 313 -13.27 27.25 18.00
C GLU A 313 -13.18 28.74 17.66
N CYS A 314 -12.07 29.17 17.04
CA CYS A 314 -11.84 30.58 16.74
C CYS A 314 -11.62 30.88 15.26
N GLN A 315 -11.61 29.86 14.39
CA GLN A 315 -11.42 29.99 12.95
C GLN A 315 -10.21 30.85 12.56
N GLY A 316 -9.11 30.74 13.31
CA GLY A 316 -7.90 31.51 13.03
C GLY A 316 -7.84 32.91 13.68
N GLN A 317 -8.96 33.41 14.22
CA GLN A 317 -9.05 34.78 14.77
C GLN A 317 -8.08 35.04 15.93
N ARG A 318 -7.85 34.03 16.79
CA ARG A 318 -6.97 34.16 17.96
C ARG A 318 -5.51 33.78 17.67
N CYS A 319 -5.20 33.29 16.48
CA CYS A 319 -3.86 32.80 16.10
C CYS A 319 -3.31 33.46 14.83
N GLY A 320 -3.82 34.65 14.47
CA GLY A 320 -3.34 35.42 13.33
C GLY A 320 -3.49 34.70 11.98
N GLY A 321 -4.54 33.88 11.84
CA GLY A 321 -4.80 33.09 10.62
C GLY A 321 -3.92 31.85 10.44
N LYS A 322 -3.09 31.49 11.42
CA LYS A 322 -2.31 30.24 11.39
C LYS A 322 -3.20 29.01 11.55
N PHE A 323 -2.83 27.93 10.87
CA PHE A 323 -3.46 26.61 11.04
C PHE A 323 -3.30 26.09 12.47
N ALA A 324 -4.25 25.25 12.88
CA ALA A 324 -4.28 24.64 14.20
C ALA A 324 -3.17 23.58 14.32
N PRO A 325 -2.22 23.73 15.27
CA PRO A 325 -1.15 22.76 15.48
C PRO A 325 -1.61 21.50 16.23
N PHE A 326 -2.78 21.52 16.85
CA PHE A 326 -3.27 20.44 17.71
C PHE A 326 -4.57 19.85 17.19
N PHE A 327 -4.61 18.51 17.14
CA PHE A 327 -5.84 17.77 16.93
C PHE A 327 -6.16 16.92 18.17
N CYS A 328 -7.39 17.04 18.69
CA CYS A 328 -7.86 16.21 19.80
C CYS A 328 -8.56 14.96 19.25
N ALA A 329 -7.94 13.79 19.38
CA ALA A 329 -8.50 12.52 18.92
C ALA A 329 -9.53 11.90 19.89
N ASN A 330 -9.85 12.56 21.00
CA ASN A 330 -10.91 12.10 21.90
C ASN A 330 -12.27 12.25 21.20
N VAL A 331 -13.12 11.23 21.28
CA VAL A 331 -14.45 11.17 20.66
C VAL A 331 -15.38 12.33 21.07
N THR A 332 -15.18 12.94 22.25
CA THR A 332 -15.97 14.10 22.69
C THR A 332 -15.49 15.42 22.09
N CYS A 333 -14.34 15.44 21.43
CA CYS A 333 -13.75 16.62 20.79
C CYS A 333 -13.69 16.43 19.27
N LEU A 334 -12.84 15.51 18.77
CA LEU A 334 -12.57 15.29 17.34
C LEU A 334 -12.38 16.59 16.54
N GLN A 335 -11.61 17.51 17.11
CA GLN A 335 -11.52 18.91 16.68
C GLN A 335 -10.07 19.39 16.64
N TYR A 336 -9.86 20.39 15.78
CA TYR A 336 -8.62 21.14 15.64
C TYR A 336 -8.62 22.37 16.53
N TYR A 337 -7.52 22.58 17.26
CA TYR A 337 -7.37 23.69 18.19
C TYR A 337 -6.07 24.44 17.96
N CYS A 338 -6.14 25.78 18.00
CA CYS A 338 -4.96 26.60 18.23
C CYS A 338 -4.47 26.46 19.67
N GLU A 339 -3.22 26.85 19.95
CA GLU A 339 -2.62 26.74 21.28
C GLU A 339 -3.48 27.36 22.39
N HIS A 340 -4.02 28.56 22.15
CA HIS A 340 -4.86 29.27 23.11
C HIS A 340 -6.21 28.58 23.36
N CYS A 341 -6.88 28.12 22.30
CA CYS A 341 -8.16 27.40 22.43
C CYS A 341 -7.95 26.03 23.09
N TRP A 342 -6.86 25.34 22.78
CA TRP A 342 -6.49 24.08 23.43
C TRP A 342 -6.37 24.26 24.94
N ALA A 343 -5.54 25.21 25.39
CA ALA A 343 -5.32 25.47 26.80
C ALA A 343 -6.62 25.85 27.54
N THR A 344 -7.49 26.63 26.88
CA THR A 344 -8.77 27.08 27.48
C THR A 344 -9.78 25.95 27.63
N ILE A 345 -9.83 25.03 26.67
CA ILE A 345 -10.86 23.97 26.64
C ILE A 345 -10.40 22.73 27.40
N HIS A 346 -9.13 22.35 27.27
CA HIS A 346 -8.58 21.14 27.89
C HIS A 346 -8.06 21.37 29.32
N SER A 347 -8.16 22.59 29.85
CA SER A 347 -8.01 22.86 31.30
C SER A 347 -9.33 22.69 32.07
N ARG A 348 -10.46 22.46 31.40
CA ARG A 348 -11.76 22.26 32.05
C ARG A 348 -11.86 20.85 32.67
N PRO A 349 -12.57 20.70 33.80
CA PRO A 349 -12.80 19.39 34.42
C PRO A 349 -13.36 18.38 33.42
N GLY A 350 -12.78 17.17 33.40
CA GLY A 350 -13.21 16.09 32.49
C GLY A 350 -12.63 16.14 31.08
N ARG A 351 -11.80 17.13 30.73
CA ARG A 351 -11.01 17.16 29.47
C ARG A 351 -9.50 17.21 29.69
N GLU A 352 -9.06 17.22 30.93
CA GLU A 352 -7.66 17.34 31.35
C GLU A 352 -6.78 16.15 30.93
N PHE A 353 -7.38 14.98 30.74
CA PHE A 353 -6.68 13.76 30.30
C PHE A 353 -6.56 13.64 28.77
N HIS A 354 -7.12 14.59 28.01
CA HIS A 354 -7.01 14.57 26.56
C HIS A 354 -5.59 14.94 26.15
N LYS A 355 -4.99 14.14 25.27
CA LYS A 355 -3.65 14.40 24.73
C LYS A 355 -3.77 14.98 23.33
N PRO A 356 -3.07 16.10 23.02
CA PRO A 356 -3.05 16.63 21.67
C PRO A 356 -2.22 15.70 20.80
N LEU A 357 -2.73 15.39 19.61
CA LEU A 357 -1.88 14.91 18.53
C LEU A 357 -1.21 16.14 17.92
N VAL A 358 0.11 16.24 18.15
CA VAL A 358 0.98 17.27 17.60
C VAL A 358 1.68 16.68 16.39
N LYS A 359 1.65 17.37 15.25
CA LYS A 359 2.37 16.90 14.07
C LYS A 359 3.83 17.40 14.13
N GLU A 360 4.77 16.47 14.30
CA GLU A 360 6.20 16.76 14.07
C GLU A 360 6.46 17.00 12.58
N GLY A 361 7.04 18.16 12.25
CA GLY A 361 7.74 18.39 10.98
C GLY A 361 6.86 18.74 9.78
N ALA A 362 6.87 20.03 9.43
CA ALA A 362 6.44 20.59 8.14
C ALA A 362 7.34 20.17 6.94
N ASP A 363 8.12 19.09 7.09
CA ASP A 363 9.21 18.69 6.18
C ASP A 363 9.00 17.32 5.51
N ARG A 364 7.85 16.67 5.75
CA ARG A 364 7.39 15.65 4.79
C ARG A 364 6.97 16.37 3.52
N PRO A 365 7.40 15.91 2.32
CA PRO A 365 6.94 16.49 1.07
C PRO A 365 5.42 16.52 1.11
N ARG A 366 4.86 17.72 0.96
CA ARG A 366 3.41 17.95 0.91
C ARG A 366 2.84 16.87 0.00
N ALA A 367 1.96 16.02 0.54
CA ALA A 367 1.10 15.23 -0.33
C ALA A 367 0.42 16.26 -1.23
N VAL A 368 0.68 16.15 -2.53
CA VAL A 368 0.09 17.03 -3.55
C VAL A 368 -1.39 17.21 -3.23
N PRO A 369 -1.93 18.45 -3.28
CA PRO A 369 -3.36 18.65 -3.07
C PRO A 369 -4.11 17.75 -4.05
N PHE A 370 -4.79 16.75 -3.51
CA PHE A 370 -5.45 15.74 -4.32
C PHE A 370 -6.50 16.41 -5.20
N ARG A 371 -6.35 16.22 -6.52
CA ARG A 371 -7.42 16.47 -7.48
C ARG A 371 -8.25 15.20 -7.52
N TRP A 372 -9.44 15.27 -6.93
CA TRP A 372 -10.50 14.33 -7.19
C TRP A 372 -10.94 14.56 -8.64
N CYS A 373 -10.68 13.61 -9.53
CA CYS A 373 -11.17 13.62 -10.91
C CYS A 373 -12.55 12.98 -10.97
#